data_AF-A0A3P5W7L5-F1
#
_entry.id   AF-A0A3P5W7L5-F1
#
_cell.length_a   1.000
_cell.length_b   1.000
_cell.length_c   1.000
_cell.angle_alpha   90.00
_cell.angle_beta   90.00
_cell.angle_gamma   90.00
#
_symmetry.space_group_name_H-M   'P 1'
#
loop_
_entity.id
_entity.type
_entity.pdbx_description
1 polymer ?
#
loop_
_entity_poly.entity_id
_entity_poly.type
_entity_poly.pdbx_seq_one_letter_code
_entity_poly.pdbx_strand_id
1 'polypeptide(L)'
;MRLYREAYIFVLKKNYMLLTIATALLILTFGFWIGIPLFVVGNIFAELNASILIQGVCVFISAGLLFSLFFIPLNLKVAKRVGEMKQQSTLQTFIRLHLAFILLSAVVLCLLFLLILWVEGTF
;
A
#
# COMPACT_ATOMS: atom_id res chain seq x y z
N MET A 1 -12.24 11.06 12.16
CA MET A 1 -12.38 10.56 10.77
C MET A 1 -12.79 11.63 9.76
N ARG A 2 -13.81 12.45 10.02
CA ARG A 2 -14.30 13.49 9.09
C ARG A 2 -13.19 14.41 8.52
N LEU A 3 -12.31 14.90 9.39
CA LEU A 3 -11.21 15.79 9.02
C LEU A 3 -10.20 15.14 8.03
N TYR A 4 -9.82 13.88 8.26
CA TYR A 4 -8.95 13.14 7.33
C TYR A 4 -9.62 12.93 5.97
N ARG A 5 -10.92 12.62 5.95
CA ARG A 5 -11.70 12.47 4.72
C ARG A 5 -11.77 13.77 3.94
N GLU A 6 -12.06 14.89 4.60
CA GLU A 6 -12.11 16.22 3.97
C GLU A 6 -10.75 16.63 3.41
N ALA A 7 -9.67 16.38 4.15
CA ALA A 7 -8.30 16.61 3.68
C ALA A 7 -7.97 15.75 2.44
N TYR A 8 -8.35 14.46 2.45
CA TYR A 8 -8.15 13.57 1.32
C TYR A 8 -8.91 14.02 0.08
N ILE A 9 -10.22 14.30 0.21
CA ILE A 9 -11.05 14.75 -0.91
C ILE A 9 -10.49 16.04 -1.50
N PHE A 10 -10.07 16.98 -0.65
CA PHE A 10 -9.45 18.22 -1.11
C PHE A 10 -8.17 17.95 -1.91
N VAL A 11 -7.26 17.13 -1.37
CA VAL A 11 -5.98 16.84 -2.00
C VAL A 11 -6.16 16.07 -3.30
N LEU A 12 -7.07 15.09 -3.34
CA LEU A 12 -7.39 14.31 -4.54
C LEU A 12 -7.99 15.20 -5.64
N LYS A 13 -8.94 16.08 -5.31
CA LYS A 13 -9.52 17.02 -6.29
C LYS A 13 -8.46 17.98 -6.85
N LYS A 14 -7.59 18.51 -5.99
CA LYS A 14 -6.54 19.45 -6.40
C LYS A 14 -5.36 18.78 -7.14
N ASN A 15 -5.13 17.49 -6.92
CA ASN A 15 -3.96 16.77 -7.43
C ASN A 15 -4.37 15.50 -8.22
N TYR A 16 -5.48 15.57 -8.95
CA TYR A 16 -5.99 14.44 -9.73
C TYR A 16 -4.97 13.88 -10.72
N MET A 17 -4.14 14.75 -11.31
CA MET A 17 -3.04 14.36 -12.20
C MET A 17 -2.03 13.43 -11.48
N LEU A 18 -1.69 13.72 -10.22
CA LEU A 18 -0.76 12.91 -9.44
C LEU A 18 -1.33 11.52 -9.17
N LEU A 19 -2.62 11.44 -8.84
CA LEU A 19 -3.32 10.17 -8.68
C LEU A 19 -3.25 9.36 -9.97
N THR A 20 -3.56 9.99 -11.10
CA THR A 20 -3.57 9.33 -12.41
C THR A 20 -2.19 8.77 -12.77
N ILE A 21 -1.13 9.56 -12.57
CA ILE A 21 0.26 9.12 -12.82
C ILE A 21 0.63 7.96 -11.90
N ALA A 22 0.32 8.08 -10.60
CA ALA A 22 0.60 7.01 -9.64
C ALA A 22 -0.09 5.71 -10.03
N THR A 23 -1.38 5.77 -10.39
CA THR A 23 -2.15 4.60 -10.85
C THR A 23 -1.60 4.02 -12.15
N ALA A 24 -1.28 4.85 -13.15
CA ALA A 24 -0.70 4.39 -14.40
C ALA A 24 0.64 3.68 -14.17
N LEU A 25 1.52 4.27 -13.35
CA LEU A 25 2.81 3.68 -13.02
C LEU A 25 2.65 2.36 -12.26
N LEU A 26 1.65 2.28 -11.39
CA LEU A 26 1.35 1.08 -10.61
C LEU A 26 0.91 -0.10 -11.49
N ILE A 27 0.09 0.18 -12.51
CA ILE A 27 -0.33 -0.82 -13.50
C ILE A 27 0.87 -1.26 -14.35
N LEU A 28 1.65 -0.31 -14.87
CA LEU A 28 2.81 -0.61 -15.72
C LEU A 28 3.89 -1.40 -14.98
N THR A 29 3.98 -1.23 -13.66
CA THR A 29 5.00 -1.89 -12.83
C THR A 29 4.45 -3.04 -11.98
N PHE A 30 3.23 -3.53 -12.26
CA PHE A 30 2.57 -4.58 -11.45
C PHE A 30 3.45 -5.80 -11.19
N GLY A 31 4.16 -6.27 -12.23
CA GLY A 31 5.06 -7.41 -12.11
C GLY A 31 6.21 -7.18 -11.13
N PHE A 32 6.68 -5.93 -10.98
CA PHE A 32 7.77 -5.63 -10.05
C PHE A 32 7.32 -5.66 -8.60
N TRP A 33 6.24 -4.95 -8.26
CA TRP A 33 5.84 -4.83 -6.85
C TRP A 33 5.09 -6.05 -6.31
N ILE A 34 4.62 -6.97 -7.17
CA ILE A 34 4.14 -8.31 -6.75
C ILE A 34 5.25 -9.36 -6.86
N GLY A 35 5.96 -9.39 -7.99
CA GLY A 35 6.97 -10.41 -8.28
C GLY A 35 8.16 -10.34 -7.35
N ILE A 36 8.70 -9.15 -7.08
CA ILE A 36 9.86 -9.02 -6.19
C ILE A 36 9.55 -9.58 -4.79
N PRO A 37 8.45 -9.21 -4.12
CA PRO A 37 8.08 -9.84 -2.85
C PRO A 37 7.90 -11.35 -2.93
N LEU A 38 7.20 -11.87 -3.94
CA LEU A 38 6.98 -13.31 -4.08
C LEU A 38 8.29 -14.09 -4.21
N PHE A 39 9.19 -13.65 -5.09
CA PHE A 39 10.44 -14.37 -5.34
C PHE A 39 11.50 -14.11 -4.28
N VAL A 40 11.70 -12.86 -3.86
CA VAL A 40 12.77 -12.51 -2.92
C VAL A 40 12.36 -12.83 -1.49
N VAL A 41 11.23 -12.28 -1.03
CA VAL A 41 10.78 -12.47 0.35
C VAL A 41 10.28 -13.90 0.55
N GLY A 42 9.58 -14.47 -0.42
CA GLY A 42 9.15 -15.87 -0.37
C GLY A 42 10.35 -16.82 -0.21
N ASN A 43 11.38 -16.70 -1.06
CA ASN A 43 12.54 -17.60 -0.97
C ASN A 43 13.34 -17.41 0.32
N ILE A 44 13.58 -16.17 0.75
CA ILE A 44 14.31 -15.91 2.01
C ILE A 44 13.60 -16.59 3.19
N PHE A 45 12.28 -16.45 3.30
CA PHE A 45 11.55 -17.06 4.41
C PHE A 45 11.35 -18.57 4.24
N ALA A 46 11.37 -19.09 3.01
CA ALA A 46 11.41 -20.53 2.75
C ALA A 46 12.73 -21.16 3.21
N GLU A 47 13.87 -20.52 2.94
CA GLU A 47 15.19 -20.96 3.41
C GLU A 47 15.30 -20.93 4.95
N LEU A 48 14.60 -20.00 5.59
CA LEU A 48 14.49 -19.92 7.05
C LEU A 48 13.53 -20.94 7.66
N ASN A 49 12.97 -21.87 6.86
CA ASN A 49 11.95 -22.83 7.28
C ASN A 49 10.73 -22.17 7.97
N ALA A 50 10.39 -20.94 7.59
CA ALA A 50 9.22 -20.26 8.12
C ALA A 50 7.94 -20.96 7.64
N SER A 51 6.89 -20.96 8.46
CA SER A 51 5.60 -21.52 8.05
C SER A 51 5.02 -20.77 6.84
N ILE A 52 4.21 -21.46 6.03
CA ILE A 52 3.61 -20.87 4.82
C ILE A 52 2.74 -19.65 5.13
N LEU A 53 2.13 -19.60 6.32
CA LEU A 53 1.38 -18.43 6.80
C LEU A 53 2.28 -17.22 7.03
N ILE A 54 3.44 -17.42 7.67
CA ILE A 54 4.42 -16.35 7.91
C ILE A 54 4.98 -15.85 6.57
N GLN A 55 5.33 -16.76 5.67
CA GLN A 55 5.80 -16.42 4.33
C GLN A 55 4.77 -15.55 3.59
N GLY A 56 3.50 -15.99 3.54
CA GLY A 56 2.43 -15.25 2.88
C GLY A 56 2.22 -13.85 3.46
N VAL A 57 2.15 -13.74 4.80
CA VAL A 57 2.00 -12.43 5.46
C VAL A 57 3.16 -11.50 5.14
N CYS A 58 4.40 -11.98 5.18
CA CYS A 58 5.57 -11.19 4.84
C CYS A 58 5.55 -10.74 3.38
N VAL A 59 5.19 -11.63 2.44
CA VAL A 59 5.04 -11.30 1.02
C VAL A 59 3.99 -10.20 0.82
N PHE A 60 2.80 -10.33 1.41
CA PHE A 60 1.74 -9.33 1.24
C PHE A 60 2.09 -7.99 1.87
N ILE A 61 2.75 -7.98 3.03
CA ILE A 61 3.23 -6.73 3.65
C ILE A 61 4.31 -6.08 2.79
N SER A 62 5.26 -6.84 2.26
CA SER A 62 6.31 -6.33 1.37
C SER A 62 5.75 -5.80 0.05
N ALA A 63 4.77 -6.49 -0.54
CA ALA A 63 4.05 -6.00 -1.71
C ALA A 63 3.25 -4.74 -1.41
N GLY A 64 2.57 -4.70 -0.26
CA GLY A 64 1.85 -3.54 0.22
C GLY A 64 2.75 -2.33 0.46
N LEU A 65 3.98 -2.56 0.94
CA LEU A 65 5.03 -1.55 1.10
C LEU A 65 5.48 -0.98 -0.25
N LEU A 66 5.82 -1.83 -1.23
CA LEU A 66 6.22 -1.38 -2.56
C LEU A 66 5.07 -0.63 -3.26
N PHE A 67 3.85 -1.12 -3.14
CA PHE A 67 2.64 -0.47 -3.64
C PHE A 67 2.44 0.92 -3.02
N SER A 68 2.66 1.08 -1.72
CA SER A 68 2.42 2.37 -1.05
C SER A 68 3.41 3.46 -1.48
N LEU A 69 4.60 3.09 -1.98
CA LEU A 69 5.63 4.05 -2.43
C LEU A 69 5.11 4.99 -3.52
N PHE A 70 4.28 4.49 -4.44
CA PHE A 70 3.66 5.28 -5.51
C PHE A 70 2.76 6.40 -4.97
N PHE A 71 2.22 6.23 -3.76
CA PHE A 71 1.32 7.18 -3.12
C PHE A 71 2.03 8.08 -2.10
N ILE A 72 3.35 8.01 -1.95
CA ILE A 72 4.11 8.89 -1.03
C ILE A 72 3.80 10.38 -1.28
N PRO A 73 3.87 10.91 -2.51
CA PRO A 73 3.66 12.35 -2.73
C PRO A 73 2.23 12.79 -2.39
N LEU A 74 1.25 11.90 -2.60
CA LEU A 74 -0.15 12.14 -2.24
C LEU A 74 -0.33 12.14 -0.71
N ASN A 75 0.20 11.11 -0.05
CA ASN A 75 0.15 10.95 1.41
C ASN A 75 0.84 12.12 2.12
N LEU A 76 1.94 12.64 1.58
CA LEU A 76 2.64 13.79 2.12
C LEU A 76 1.80 15.07 2.03
N LYS A 77 1.11 15.30 0.90
CA LYS A 77 0.20 16.45 0.73
C LYS A 77 -1.01 16.37 1.68
N VAL A 78 -1.56 15.18 1.89
CA VAL A 78 -2.64 14.96 2.87
C VAL A 78 -2.12 15.20 4.29
N ALA A 79 -0.96 14.64 4.63
CA ALA A 79 -0.37 14.77 5.95
C ALA A 79 -0.06 16.23 6.31
N LYS A 80 0.45 17.02 5.36
CA LYS A 80 0.69 18.46 5.56
C LYS A 80 -0.60 19.19 5.91
N ARG A 81 -1.66 18.96 5.14
CA ARG A 81 -2.96 19.60 5.37
C ARG A 81 -3.58 19.18 6.71
N VAL A 82 -3.51 17.91 7.06
CA VAL A 82 -4.00 17.42 8.35
C VAL A 82 -3.16 17.97 9.51
N GLY A 83 -1.84 18.06 9.34
CA GLY A 83 -0.92 18.68 10.31
C GLY A 83 -1.26 20.14 10.56
N GLU A 84 -1.52 20.92 9.51
CA GLU A 84 -1.98 22.32 9.59
C GLU A 84 -3.33 22.42 10.32
N MET A 85 -4.30 21.56 10.00
CA MET A 85 -5.63 21.57 10.62
C MET A 85 -5.64 21.12 12.09
N LYS A 86 -4.72 20.24 12.48
CA LYS A 86 -4.64 19.68 13.85
C LYS A 86 -3.52 20.29 14.70
N GLN A 87 -2.74 21.23 14.17
CA GLN A 87 -1.50 21.72 14.79
C GLN A 87 -0.56 20.57 15.21
N GLN A 88 -0.48 19.53 14.39
CA GLN A 88 0.36 18.35 14.63
C GLN A 88 1.52 18.31 13.65
N SER A 89 2.58 17.56 14.00
CA SER A 89 3.71 17.39 13.09
C SER A 89 3.28 16.65 11.81
N THR A 90 3.67 17.21 10.67
CA THR A 90 3.43 16.64 9.34
C THR A 90 4.03 15.24 9.22
N LEU A 91 5.22 15.04 9.79
CA LEU A 91 5.94 13.77 9.75
C LEU A 91 5.18 12.67 10.51
N GLN A 92 4.74 12.92 11.74
CA GLN A 92 3.99 11.93 12.51
C GLN A 92 2.65 11.58 11.83
N THR A 93 2.00 12.58 11.23
CA THR A 93 0.76 12.37 10.46
C THR A 93 1.03 11.55 9.21
N PHE A 94 2.14 11.82 8.52
CA PHE A 94 2.56 11.08 7.32
C PHE A 94 2.83 9.62 7.65
N ILE A 95 3.62 9.32 8.68
CA ILE A 95 3.92 7.93 9.07
C ILE A 95 2.65 7.16 9.38
N ARG A 96 1.73 7.74 10.17
CA ARG A 96 0.44 7.11 10.49
C ARG A 96 -0.39 6.83 9.25
N LEU A 97 -0.46 7.79 8.32
CA LEU A 97 -1.20 7.66 7.09
C LEU A 97 -0.57 6.61 6.16
N HIS A 98 0.75 6.60 6.06
CA HIS A 98 1.50 5.72 5.19
C HIS A 98 1.45 4.27 5.68
N LEU A 99 1.59 4.04 6.99
CA LEU A 99 1.40 2.71 7.60
C LEU A 99 -0.01 2.17 7.38
N ALA A 100 -1.03 3.02 7.52
CA ALA A 100 -2.41 2.62 7.21
C ALA A 100 -2.56 2.23 5.72
N PHE A 101 -1.88 2.93 4.82
CA PHE A 101 -1.88 2.62 3.39
C PHE A 101 -1.20 1.29 3.07
N ILE A 102 -0.07 0.99 3.73
CA ILE A 102 0.66 -0.29 3.59
C ILE A 102 -0.22 -1.46 4.05
N LEU A 103 -0.89 -1.32 5.19
CA LEU A 103 -1.78 -2.36 5.70
C LEU A 103 -3.00 -2.54 4.80
N LEU A 104 -3.58 -1.44 4.32
CA LEU A 104 -4.72 -1.49 3.41
C LEU A 104 -4.34 -2.17 2.08
N SER A 105 -3.19 -1.83 1.50
CA SER A 105 -2.72 -2.45 0.26
C SER A 105 -2.41 -3.94 0.46
N ALA A 106 -1.77 -4.32 1.58
CA ALA A 106 -1.51 -5.73 1.90
C ALA A 106 -2.82 -6.54 2.02
N VAL A 107 -3.84 -6.00 2.69
CA VAL A 107 -5.16 -6.64 2.80
C VAL A 107 -5.84 -6.77 1.43
N VAL A 108 -5.83 -5.71 0.62
CA VAL A 108 -6.41 -5.74 -0.74
C VAL A 108 -5.73 -6.80 -1.60
N LEU A 109 -4.40 -6.90 -1.53
CA LEU A 109 -3.65 -7.90 -2.30
C LEU A 109 -3.92 -9.32 -1.82
N CYS A 110 -4.02 -9.54 -0.52
CA CYS A 110 -4.41 -10.82 0.05
C CYS A 110 -5.80 -11.24 -0.46
N LEU A 111 -6.78 -10.33 -0.42
CA LEU A 111 -8.13 -10.59 -0.93
C LEU A 111 -8.14 -10.88 -2.44
N LEU A 112 -7.38 -10.13 -3.24
CA LEU A 112 -7.25 -10.38 -4.67
C LEU A 112 -6.65 -11.77 -4.95
N PHE A 113 -5.63 -12.17 -4.18
CA PHE A 113 -5.01 -13.49 -4.32
C PHE A 113 -5.98 -14.62 -3.94
N LEU A 114 -6.70 -14.49 -2.82
CA LEU A 114 -7.73 -15.45 -2.42
C LEU A 114 -8.84 -15.57 -3.46
N LEU A 115 -9.23 -14.45 -4.09
CA LEU A 115 -10.22 -14.44 -5.16
C LEU A 115 -9.72 -15.16 -6.41
N ILE A 116 -8.45 -14.98 -6.79
CA ILE A 116 -7.84 -15.71 -7.91
C ILE A 116 -7.85 -17.21 -7.64
N LEU A 117 -7.38 -17.65 -6.46
CA LEU A 117 -7.37 -19.07 -6.09
C LEU A 117 -8.78 -19.67 -6.08
N TRP A 118 -9.77 -18.91 -5.62
CA TRP A 118 -11.17 -19.33 -5.64
C TRP A 118 -11.70 -19.50 -7.07
N VAL A 119 -11.35 -18.58 -7.98
CA VAL A 119 -11.73 -18.68 -9.40
C VAL A 119 -11.04 -19.86 -10.10
N GLU A 120 -9.79 -20.14 -9.76
CA GLU A 120 -9.01 -21.26 -10.31
C GLU A 120 -9.39 -22.62 -9.70
N GLY A 121 -10.19 -22.65 -8.64
CA GLY A 121 -10.67 -23.86 -8.00
C GLY A 121 -9.61 -24.62 -7.19
N THR A 122 -8.51 -23.97 -6.81
CA THR A 122 -7.36 -24.57 -6.11
C THR A 122 -7.48 -24.48 -4.57
N PHE A 123 -8.67 -24.68 -4.04
CA PHE A 123 -8.96 -24.54 -2.60
C PHE A 123 -8.95 -25.89 -1.86
#